data_AF-A0A6A5TPA0-F1
#
_entry.id   AF-A0A6A5TPA0-F1
#
_cell.length_a   1.000
_cell.length_b   1.000
_cell.length_c   1.000
_cell.angle_alpha   90.00
_cell.angle_beta   90.00
_cell.angle_gamma   90.00
#
_symmetry.space_group_name_H-M   'P 1'
#
loop_
_entity.id
_entity.type
_entity.pdbx_description
1 polymer ?
#
loop_
_entity_poly.entity_id
_entity_poly.type
_entity_poly.pdbx_seq_one_letter_code
_entity_poly.pdbx_strand_id
1 'polypeptide(L)'
;WHTLLSALYIWSKAALANRFLTFLGDRVEMAHSVEGRQLFLGLRLTEYVMGLPPSMKFHYGPTTNSFNEKWILKEAIKPFVTEELYSRKKNSFAAPVKYRHDGLVRKMFDRQITRENVEALGFL
;
A
#
# COMPACT_ATOMS: atom_id res chain seq x y z
N TRP A 1 -1.33 21.69 13.52
CA TRP A 1 -1.29 20.36 12.87
C TRP A 1 0.15 20.03 12.50
N HIS A 2 0.69 18.90 12.99
CA HIS A 2 2.07 18.49 12.66
C HIS A 2 2.16 18.03 11.19
N THR A 3 3.24 18.37 10.48
CA THR A 3 3.42 18.10 9.04
C THR A 3 3.17 16.64 8.67
N LEU A 4 3.63 15.69 9.50
CA LEU A 4 3.36 14.26 9.31
C LEU A 4 1.86 13.94 9.26
N LEU A 5 1.06 14.51 10.16
CA LEU A 5 -0.38 14.24 10.21
C LEU A 5 -1.09 14.83 9.00
N SER A 6 -0.68 16.02 8.55
CA SER A 6 -1.19 16.63 7.31
C SER A 6 -0.87 15.76 6.09
N ALA A 7 0.36 15.26 5.98
CA ALA A 7 0.75 14.36 4.89
C ALA A 7 -0.06 13.05 4.91
N LEU A 8 -0.27 12.46 6.09
CA LEU A 8 -1.10 11.26 6.27
C LEU A 8 -2.56 11.52 5.88
N TYR A 9 -3.12 12.68 6.23
CA TYR A 9 -4.48 13.05 5.85
C TYR A 9 -4.65 13.16 4.32
N ILE A 10 -3.72 13.86 3.66
CA ILE A 10 -3.70 13.97 2.19
C ILE A 10 -3.59 12.58 1.57
N TRP A 11 -2.69 11.74 2.09
CA TRP A 11 -2.52 10.37 1.58
C TRP A 11 -3.80 9.53 1.72
N SER A 12 -4.50 9.65 2.85
CA SER A 12 -5.77 8.95 3.08
C SER A 12 -6.88 9.42 2.13
N LYS A 13 -6.93 10.71 1.79
CA LYS A 13 -7.94 11.24 0.84
C LYS A 13 -7.57 10.98 -0.62
N ALA A 14 -6.27 10.93 -0.94
CA ALA A 14 -5.79 10.75 -2.31
C ALA A 14 -5.56 9.27 -2.65
N ALA A 15 -4.58 8.63 -2.01
CA ALA A 15 -4.12 7.30 -2.40
C ALA A 15 -4.97 6.17 -1.82
N LEU A 16 -5.34 6.26 -0.54
CA LEU A 16 -6.10 5.18 0.12
C LEU A 16 -7.47 4.98 -0.54
N ALA A 17 -8.24 6.07 -0.69
CA ALA A 17 -9.58 6.03 -1.27
C ALA A 17 -9.57 5.61 -2.75
N ASN A 18 -8.70 6.20 -3.56
CA ASN A 18 -8.75 5.99 -5.01
C ASN A 18 -7.98 4.77 -5.50
N ARG A 19 -6.92 4.35 -4.79
CA ARG A 19 -6.02 3.29 -5.23
C ARG A 19 -6.19 2.01 -4.41
N PHE A 20 -6.02 2.10 -3.10
CA PHE A 20 -5.89 0.89 -2.26
C PHE A 20 -7.24 0.21 -2.02
N LEU A 21 -8.26 0.97 -1.61
CA LEU A 21 -9.60 0.40 -1.39
C LEU A 21 -10.20 -0.13 -2.70
N THR A 22 -9.93 0.56 -3.80
CA THR A 22 -10.47 0.24 -5.12
C THR A 22 -9.80 -0.96 -5.78
N PHE A 23 -8.47 -0.97 -5.92
CA PHE A 23 -7.77 -1.99 -6.72
C PHE A 23 -7.14 -3.13 -5.90
N LEU A 24 -6.96 -2.95 -4.59
CA LEU A 24 -6.34 -3.95 -3.72
C LEU A 24 -7.27 -4.41 -2.58
N GLY A 25 -8.51 -3.95 -2.58
CA GLY A 25 -9.52 -4.33 -1.60
C GLY A 25 -10.82 -4.72 -2.31
N ASP A 26 -11.87 -3.96 -2.03
CA ASP A 26 -13.26 -4.34 -2.24
C ASP A 26 -13.58 -4.84 -3.65
N ARG A 27 -13.12 -4.16 -4.72
CA ARG A 27 -13.47 -4.59 -6.09
C ARG A 27 -12.90 -5.96 -6.45
N VAL A 28 -11.71 -6.28 -5.97
CA VAL A 28 -11.05 -7.56 -6.30
C VAL A 28 -11.68 -8.68 -5.47
N GLU A 29 -12.01 -8.41 -4.21
CA GLU A 29 -12.65 -9.39 -3.32
C GLU A 29 -14.08 -9.70 -3.78
N MET A 30 -14.87 -8.66 -4.07
CA MET A 30 -16.26 -8.80 -4.52
C MET A 30 -16.40 -9.42 -5.91
N ALA A 31 -15.41 -9.24 -6.79
CA ALA A 31 -15.36 -9.96 -8.08
C ALA A 31 -15.36 -11.49 -7.90
N HIS A 32 -14.93 -11.96 -6.73
CA HIS A 32 -14.91 -13.38 -6.36
C HIS A 32 -15.91 -13.73 -5.25
N SER A 33 -16.90 -12.86 -4.97
CA SER A 33 -17.89 -13.05 -3.90
C SER A 33 -17.28 -13.28 -2.52
N VAL A 34 -16.11 -12.68 -2.25
CA VAL A 34 -15.43 -12.73 -0.96
C VAL A 34 -15.56 -11.37 -0.27
N GLU A 35 -15.86 -11.37 1.03
CA GLU A 35 -15.85 -10.16 1.86
C GLU A 35 -14.54 -10.09 2.66
N GLY A 36 -13.66 -9.13 2.34
CA GLY A 36 -12.47 -8.84 3.14
C GLY A 36 -12.72 -7.73 4.16
N ARG A 37 -12.37 -7.97 5.42
CA ARG A 37 -12.53 -6.98 6.51
C ARG A 37 -11.22 -6.30 6.83
N GLN A 38 -11.11 -4.99 6.57
CA GLN A 38 -9.91 -4.23 6.90
C GLN A 38 -9.89 -3.79 8.37
N LEU A 39 -9.38 -4.66 9.25
CA LEU A 39 -9.31 -4.42 10.70
C LEU A 39 -8.62 -3.09 11.09
N PHE A 40 -7.57 -2.69 10.35
CA PHE A 40 -6.79 -1.49 10.65
C PHE A 40 -7.51 -0.18 10.29
N LEU A 41 -8.60 -0.22 9.52
CA LEU A 41 -9.40 0.95 9.15
C LEU A 41 -10.61 1.16 10.07
N GLY A 42 -10.73 0.38 11.14
CA GLY A 42 -11.79 0.52 12.12
C GLY A 42 -11.77 1.89 12.82
N LEU A 43 -12.97 2.40 13.13
CA LEU A 43 -13.16 3.73 13.74
C LEU A 43 -12.38 3.86 15.07
N ARG A 44 -12.57 2.91 16.00
CA ARG A 44 -11.96 2.97 17.34
C ARG A 44 -10.43 3.03 17.31
N LEU A 45 -9.81 2.22 16.44
CA LEU A 45 -8.37 2.22 16.28
C LEU A 45 -7.89 3.53 15.67
N THR A 46 -8.61 4.04 14.67
CA THR A 46 -8.27 5.30 13.99
C THR A 46 -8.34 6.47 14.97
N GLU A 47 -9.41 6.59 15.76
CA GLU A 47 -9.57 7.63 16.78
C GLU A 47 -8.43 7.60 17.80
N TYR A 48 -8.10 6.41 18.32
CA TYR A 48 -6.98 6.23 19.24
C TYR A 48 -5.66 6.68 18.61
N VAL A 49 -5.36 6.21 17.40
CA VAL A 49 -4.10 6.52 16.71
C VAL A 49 -3.99 8.00 16.35
N MET A 50 -5.09 8.69 16.10
CA MET A 50 -5.09 10.13 15.82
C MET A 50 -4.68 10.97 17.04
N GLY A 51 -4.92 10.48 18.26
CA GLY A 51 -4.47 11.12 19.50
C GLY A 51 -2.99 10.90 19.84
N LEU A 52 -2.31 9.95 19.18
CA LEU A 52 -0.92 9.61 19.49
C LEU A 52 0.07 10.64 18.93
N PRO A 53 1.17 10.93 19.66
CA PRO A 53 2.19 11.85 19.20
C PRO A 53 2.86 11.34 17.91
N PRO A 54 3.26 12.24 16.98
CA PRO A 54 3.92 11.85 15.73
C PRO A 54 5.15 10.95 15.90
N SER A 55 5.92 11.16 16.99
CA SER A 55 7.12 10.38 17.33
C SER A 55 6.85 8.89 17.57
N MET A 56 5.63 8.52 17.96
CA MET A 56 5.24 7.11 18.14
C MET A 56 4.87 6.43 16.81
N LYS A 57 4.48 7.20 15.80
CA LYS A 57 4.15 6.70 14.45
C LYS A 57 5.42 6.53 13.61
N PHE A 58 6.33 7.50 13.75
CA PHE A 58 7.60 7.59 13.05
C PHE A 58 8.70 7.90 14.08
N HIS A 59 9.38 6.86 14.54
CA HIS A 59 10.36 6.98 15.63
C HIS A 59 11.75 7.25 15.06
N TYR A 60 12.47 8.22 15.60
CA TYR A 60 13.85 8.50 15.22
C TYR A 60 14.80 7.85 16.23
N GLY A 61 15.67 6.96 15.75
CA GLY A 61 16.73 6.36 16.54
C GLY A 61 17.98 7.24 16.52
N PRO A 62 18.38 7.88 17.63
CA PRO A 62 19.54 8.78 17.65
C PRO A 62 20.86 8.04 17.43
N THR A 63 20.95 6.80 17.92
CA THR A 63 22.14 5.96 17.83
C THR A 63 22.37 5.40 16.43
N THR A 64 21.29 5.05 15.73
CA THR A 64 21.35 4.49 14.36
C THR A 64 21.18 5.55 13.28
N ASN A 65 20.90 6.81 13.67
CA ASN A 65 20.56 7.93 12.80
C ASN A 65 19.52 7.56 11.72
N SER A 66 18.49 6.80 12.13
CA SER A 66 17.51 6.22 11.20
C SER A 66 16.09 6.35 11.72
N PHE A 67 15.13 6.45 10.80
CA PHE A 67 13.71 6.41 11.15
C PHE A 67 13.12 5.00 11.10
N ASN A 68 12.34 4.65 12.11
CA ASN A 68 11.58 3.41 12.19
C ASN A 68 10.08 3.69 11.99
N GLU A 69 9.54 3.26 10.86
CA GLU A 69 8.13 3.39 10.54
C GLU A 69 7.27 2.41 11.34
N LYS A 70 6.02 2.79 11.62
CA LYS A 70 5.05 1.94 12.33
C LYS A 70 5.57 1.48 13.70
N TRP A 71 6.39 2.31 14.36
CA TRP A 71 7.09 1.93 15.58
C TRP A 71 6.15 1.42 16.67
N ILE A 72 5.09 2.18 17.00
CA ILE A 72 4.11 1.75 18.01
C ILE A 72 3.41 0.43 17.66
N LEU A 73 3.17 0.16 16.37
CA LEU A 73 2.60 -1.11 15.94
C LEU A 73 3.59 -2.25 16.16
N LYS A 74 4.88 -2.04 15.84
CA LYS A 74 5.94 -3.03 16.07
C LYS A 74 6.10 -3.35 17.56
N GLU A 75 6.11 -2.34 18.41
CA GLU A 75 6.19 -2.54 19.87
C GLU A 75 4.96 -3.29 20.41
N ALA A 76 3.76 -2.94 19.95
CA ALA A 76 2.53 -3.60 20.39
C ALA A 76 2.45 -5.08 19.97
N ILE A 77 2.99 -5.44 18.81
CA ILE A 77 2.93 -6.82 18.31
C ILE A 77 4.11 -7.69 18.74
N LYS A 78 5.16 -7.10 19.34
CA LYS A 78 6.40 -7.79 19.71
C LYS A 78 6.19 -9.13 20.43
N PRO A 79 5.27 -9.29 21.41
CA PRO A 79 5.08 -10.60 22.06
C PRO A 79 4.37 -11.65 21.19
N PHE A 80 3.81 -11.27 20.04
CA PHE A 80 3.03 -12.15 19.16
C PHE A 80 3.77 -12.55 17.88
N VAL A 81 4.95 -11.97 17.61
CA VAL A 81 5.71 -12.23 16.37
C VAL A 81 7.15 -12.62 16.70
N THR A 82 7.77 -13.39 15.82
CA THR A 82 9.20 -13.72 15.89
C THR A 82 10.07 -12.48 15.69
N GLU A 83 11.27 -12.47 16.25
CA GLU A 83 12.26 -11.39 16.08
C GLU A 83 12.61 -11.12 14.60
N GLU A 84 12.61 -12.16 13.76
CA GLU A 84 12.78 -12.02 12.31
C GLU A 84 11.72 -11.10 11.69
N LEU A 85 10.44 -11.34 11.99
CA LEU A 85 9.33 -10.53 11.50
C LEU A 85 9.33 -9.11 12.10
N TYR A 86 9.72 -8.97 13.36
CA TYR A 86 9.82 -7.66 14.02
C TYR A 86 10.90 -6.76 13.37
N SER A 87 12.07 -7.34 13.09
CA SER A 87 13.22 -6.64 12.49
C SER A 87 13.08 -6.43 10.97
N ARG A 88 12.20 -7.18 10.31
CA ARG A 88 11.97 -7.10 8.85
C ARG A 88 11.57 -5.69 8.41
N LYS A 89 12.26 -5.19 7.36
CA LYS A 89 11.85 -3.96 6.66
C LYS A 89 10.52 -4.18 5.93
N LYS A 90 9.63 -3.18 5.99
CA LYS A 90 8.36 -3.19 5.25
C LYS A 90 8.62 -3.49 3.77
N ASN A 91 8.09 -4.62 3.31
CA ASN A 91 8.03 -4.95 1.90
C ASN A 91 6.61 -4.66 1.40
N SER A 92 6.48 -3.80 0.40
CA SER A 92 5.18 -3.49 -0.18
C SER A 92 4.67 -4.68 -0.98
N PHE A 93 3.39 -5.02 -0.80
CA PHE A 93 2.72 -5.97 -1.67
C PHE A 93 2.48 -5.29 -3.02
N ALA A 94 3.21 -5.72 -4.04
CA ALA A 94 3.11 -5.19 -5.40
C ALA A 94 3.14 -6.34 -6.39
N ALA A 95 2.30 -6.24 -7.42
CA ALA A 95 2.34 -7.16 -8.55
C ALA A 95 3.70 -7.03 -9.27
N PRO A 96 4.21 -8.11 -9.87
CA PRO A 96 5.44 -8.06 -10.66
C PRO A 96 5.29 -7.05 -11.80
N VAL A 97 6.16 -6.04 -11.83
CA VAL A 97 6.19 -5.04 -12.93
C VAL A 97 7.16 -5.43 -14.04
N LYS A 98 8.04 -6.41 -13.78
CA LYS A 98 8.98 -6.94 -14.77
C LYS A 98 8.41 -8.21 -15.37
N TYR A 99 8.04 -8.13 -16.63
CA TYR A 99 7.61 -9.27 -17.41
C TYR A 99 8.79 -9.83 -18.21
N ARG A 100 8.78 -11.14 -18.45
CA ARG A 100 9.76 -11.78 -19.33
C ARG A 100 9.63 -11.23 -20.75
N HIS A 101 10.77 -11.04 -21.41
CA HIS A 101 10.82 -10.52 -22.79
C HIS A 101 10.09 -11.43 -23.79
N ASP A 102 10.12 -12.74 -23.58
CA ASP A 102 9.45 -13.77 -24.39
C ASP A 102 8.08 -14.21 -23.83
N GLY A 103 7.59 -13.53 -22.79
CA GLY A 103 6.43 -13.93 -22.02
C GLY A 103 5.08 -13.65 -22.71
N LEU A 104 4.02 -14.28 -22.19
CA LEU A 104 2.65 -14.14 -22.69
C LEU A 104 2.15 -12.69 -22.69
N VAL A 105 2.51 -11.92 -21.66
CA VAL A 105 2.14 -10.50 -21.56
C VAL A 105 2.78 -9.69 -22.68
N ARG A 106 4.05 -9.95 -23.03
CA ARG A 106 4.72 -9.26 -24.14
C ARG A 106 4.08 -9.62 -25.48
N LYS A 107 3.84 -10.92 -25.73
CA LYS A 107 3.15 -11.39 -26.94
C LYS A 107 1.75 -10.79 -27.08
N MET A 108 1.03 -10.65 -25.96
CA MET A 108 -0.28 -9.99 -25.94
C MET A 108 -0.17 -8.52 -26.36
N PHE A 109 0.79 -7.79 -25.81
CA PHE A 109 1.04 -6.40 -26.21
C PHE A 109 1.45 -6.30 -27.68
N ASP A 110 2.39 -7.12 -28.15
CA ASP A 110 2.85 -7.07 -29.55
C ASP A 110 1.69 -7.38 -30.53
N ARG A 111 0.73 -8.22 -30.15
CA ARG A 111 -0.47 -8.51 -30.95
C ARG A 111 -1.47 -7.35 -30.97
N GLN A 112 -1.58 -6.58 -29.90
CA GLN A 112 -2.61 -5.56 -29.77
C GLN A 112 -2.13 -4.15 -30.10
N ILE A 113 -0.86 -3.83 -29.83
CA ILE A 113 -0.25 -2.53 -30.10
C ILE A 113 0.37 -2.56 -31.50
N THR A 114 -0.48 -2.63 -32.52
CA THR A 114 -0.07 -2.49 -33.93
C THR A 114 -0.49 -1.14 -34.48
N ARG A 115 0.19 -0.69 -35.53
CA ARG A 115 -0.13 0.59 -36.17
C ARG A 115 -1.57 0.63 -36.67
N GLU A 116 -2.03 -0.47 -37.25
CA GLU A 116 -3.38 -0.62 -37.79
C GLU A 116 -4.43 -0.52 -36.68
N ASN A 117 -4.22 -1.18 -35.54
CA ASN A 117 -5.13 -1.09 -34.39
C ASN A 117 -5.14 0.33 -33.79
N VAL A 118 -4.01 1.03 -33.81
CA VAL A 118 -3.92 2.41 -33.32
C VAL A 118 -4.64 3.38 -34.26
N GLU A 119 -4.45 3.26 -35.57
CA GLU A 119 -5.13 4.08 -36.58
C GLU A 119 -6.65 3.81 -36.60
N ALA A 120 -7.08 2.57 -36.35
CA ALA A 120 -8.49 2.19 -36.27
C ALA A 120 -9.24 2.75 -35.05
N LEU A 121 -8.54 3.24 -34.01
CA LEU A 121 -9.19 3.85 -32.84
C LEU A 121 -9.90 5.16 -33.18
N GLY A 122 -9.50 5.88 -34.24
CA GLY A 122 -10.18 7.11 -34.69
C GLY A 122 -10.07 8.30 -33.74
N PHE A 123 -9.16 8.25 -32.76
CA PHE A 123 -8.93 9.30 -31.76
C PHE A 123 -7.57 10.01 -31.92
N LEU A 124 -6.88 9.84 -33.06
CA LEU A 124 -5.64 10.54 -33.42
C LEU A 124 -5.79 11.28 -34.73
#